data_AF-A0A942K941-F1
#
_entry.id   AF-A0A942K941-F1
#
_cell.length_a   1.000
_cell.length_b   1.000
_cell.length_c   1.000
_cell.angle_alpha   90.00
_cell.angle_beta   90.00
_cell.angle_gamma   90.00
#
_symmetry.space_group_name_H-M   'P 1'
#
loop_
_entity.id
_entity.type
_entity.pdbx_description
1 polymer ?
#
loop_
_entity_poly.entity_id
_entity_poly.type
_entity_poly.pdbx_seq_one_letter_code
_entity_poly.pdbx_strand_id
1 'polypeptide(L)'
;MRYSLALLLLLGLAVAQQVELGAGGYVTRRPTDIIDPPPTISRSGWEGPAPTNRWWSSLLWTAFSETLYAGPLSFQARPDGLAFGYPRLMVDEEGFAMPFIDDITVGLEHFAAEAARVTRFDDWTVTARWEAAEDE
;
A
#
# COMPACT_ATOMS: atom_id res chain seq x y z
N MET A 1 0.88 54.16 -42.09
CA MET A 1 1.92 53.35 -41.40
C MET A 1 1.26 52.12 -40.83
N ARG A 2 1.77 50.94 -41.20
CA ARG A 2 1.23 49.60 -40.91
C ARG A 2 1.91 49.07 -39.64
N TYR A 3 1.15 48.51 -38.71
CA TYR A 3 1.68 47.54 -37.74
C TYR A 3 0.62 46.45 -37.53
N SER A 4 0.86 45.27 -38.11
CA SER A 4 0.17 44.03 -37.78
C SER A 4 0.91 43.38 -36.60
N LEU A 5 0.18 43.08 -35.52
CA LEU A 5 0.69 42.30 -34.39
C LEU A 5 0.19 40.86 -34.57
N ALA A 6 1.08 39.93 -34.90
CA ALA A 6 0.77 38.50 -34.94
C ALA A 6 1.14 37.88 -33.59
N LEU A 7 0.13 37.39 -32.86
CA LEU A 7 0.32 36.63 -31.62
C LEU A 7 0.56 35.16 -32.00
N LEU A 8 1.79 34.69 -31.80
CA LEU A 8 2.18 33.30 -32.03
C LEU A 8 1.85 32.47 -30.79
N LEU A 9 0.78 31.68 -30.84
CA LEU A 9 0.45 30.70 -29.81
C LEU A 9 1.37 29.48 -30.01
N LEU A 10 2.37 29.35 -29.15
CA LEU A 10 3.19 28.14 -29.07
C LEU A 10 2.35 27.04 -28.41
N LEU A 11 1.72 26.21 -29.23
CA LEU A 11 1.20 24.91 -28.83
C LEU A 11 2.39 24.02 -28.46
N GLY A 12 2.69 23.91 -27.16
CA GLY A 12 3.62 22.91 -26.65
C GLY A 12 3.04 21.53 -26.91
N LEU A 13 3.59 20.81 -27.89
CA LEU A 13 3.38 19.37 -28.01
C LEU A 13 3.97 18.70 -26.77
N ALA A 14 3.11 18.24 -25.87
CA ALA A 14 3.51 17.38 -24.76
C ALA A 14 3.97 16.03 -25.33
N VAL A 15 5.25 15.95 -25.68
CA VAL A 15 5.95 14.71 -26.01
C VAL A 15 5.74 13.74 -24.84
N ALA A 16 5.19 12.56 -25.15
CA ALA A 16 5.22 11.44 -24.21
C ALA A 16 6.69 11.23 -23.81
N GLN A 17 6.99 11.41 -22.53
CA GLN A 17 8.36 11.33 -22.04
C GLN A 17 8.77 9.85 -22.02
N GLN A 18 9.22 9.37 -23.18
CA GLN A 18 9.85 8.07 -23.32
C GLN A 18 11.27 8.18 -22.77
N VAL A 19 11.61 7.29 -21.86
CA VAL A 19 12.96 7.16 -21.31
C VAL A 19 13.66 6.05 -22.08
N GLU A 20 14.71 6.43 -22.80
CA GLU A 20 15.54 5.50 -23.56
C GLU A 20 16.42 4.63 -22.64
N LEU A 21 16.52 3.34 -22.97
CA LEU A 21 17.31 2.31 -22.32
C LEU A 21 17.89 1.37 -23.39
N GLY A 22 19.16 1.56 -23.72
CA GLY A 22 19.81 0.79 -24.78
C GLY A 22 19.16 1.03 -26.14
N ALA A 23 18.68 -0.03 -26.79
CA ALA A 23 17.98 0.05 -28.08
C ALA A 23 16.45 0.21 -27.96
N GLY A 24 15.91 0.32 -26.73
CA GLY A 24 14.49 0.50 -26.47
C GLY A 24 14.24 1.57 -25.42
N GLY A 25 13.05 1.55 -24.80
CA GLY A 25 12.70 2.51 -23.76
C GLY A 25 11.39 2.17 -23.06
N TYR A 26 11.01 3.00 -22.09
CA TYR A 26 9.72 2.92 -21.39
C TYR A 26 9.03 4.28 -21.32
N VAL A 27 7.71 4.29 -21.22
CA VAL A 27 6.92 5.53 -21.06
C VAL A 27 6.70 5.83 -19.59
N THR A 28 6.87 7.10 -19.20
CA THR A 28 6.50 7.57 -17.85
C THR A 28 5.11 8.18 -17.80
N ARG A 29 4.49 8.42 -18.97
CA ARG A 29 3.11 8.88 -19.08
C ARG A 29 2.18 7.69 -19.26
N ARG A 30 1.14 7.64 -18.43
CA ARG A 30 0.06 6.64 -18.52
C ARG A 30 -0.65 6.68 -19.88
N PRO A 31 -0.78 5.53 -20.57
CA PRO A 31 -1.70 5.36 -21.70
C PRO A 31 -3.17 5.44 -21.24
N THR A 32 -4.07 5.89 -22.12
CA THR A 32 -5.47 6.22 -21.77
C THR A 32 -6.32 5.02 -21.32
N ASP A 33 -5.93 3.80 -21.69
CA ASP A 33 -6.78 2.60 -21.57
C ASP A 33 -6.23 1.55 -20.58
N ILE A 34 -5.46 1.99 -19.57
CA ILE A 34 -4.90 1.12 -18.52
C ILE A 34 -5.61 1.36 -17.18
N ILE A 35 -5.89 0.28 -16.45
CA ILE A 35 -6.40 0.32 -15.08
C ILE A 35 -5.22 0.49 -14.12
N ASP A 36 -5.27 1.52 -13.27
CA ASP A 36 -4.24 1.77 -12.27
C ASP A 36 -4.42 0.87 -11.03
N PRO A 37 -3.33 0.57 -10.31
CA PRO A 37 -3.42 0.06 -8.95
C PRO A 37 -4.23 1.01 -8.04
N PRO A 38 -4.72 0.52 -6.89
CA PRO A 38 -5.37 1.38 -5.91
C PRO A 38 -4.52 2.62 -5.61
N PRO A 39 -5.11 3.83 -5.64
CA PRO A 39 -4.34 5.07 -5.54
C PRO A 39 -3.83 5.32 -4.12
N THR A 40 -4.51 4.78 -3.12
CA THR A 40 -4.21 5.01 -1.71
C THR A 40 -3.28 3.94 -1.19
N ILE A 41 -2.14 4.37 -0.65
CA ILE A 41 -1.16 3.53 0.02
C ILE A 41 -1.14 3.93 1.50
N SER A 42 -1.48 3.01 2.40
CA SER A 42 -1.51 3.22 3.83
C SER A 42 -0.09 3.23 4.42
N ARG A 43 0.58 4.37 4.30
CA ARG A 43 1.94 4.61 4.80
C ARG A 43 2.07 5.96 5.48
N SER A 44 3.08 6.11 6.34
CA SER A 44 3.42 7.39 6.96
C SER A 44 4.94 7.48 7.18
N GLY A 45 5.52 8.67 7.00
CA GLY A 45 6.92 8.94 7.35
C GLY A 45 7.99 8.41 6.38
N TRP A 46 7.62 8.00 5.16
CA TRP A 46 8.60 7.64 4.12
C TRP A 46 8.08 7.91 2.69
N GLU A 47 9.02 8.19 1.79
CA GLU A 47 8.80 8.45 0.37
C GLU A 47 9.44 7.36 -0.51
N GLY A 48 9.17 7.42 -1.81
CA GLY A 48 9.69 6.46 -2.79
C GLY A 48 8.72 5.31 -3.11
N PRO A 49 9.17 4.31 -3.89
CA PRO A 49 8.33 3.20 -4.33
C PRO A 49 7.81 2.38 -3.15
N ALA A 50 6.51 2.10 -3.15
CA ALA A 50 5.95 1.21 -2.14
C ALA A 50 6.31 -0.25 -2.45
N PRO A 51 6.75 -1.03 -1.45
CA PRO A 51 7.04 -2.44 -1.66
C PRO A 51 5.75 -3.20 -1.94
N THR A 52 5.79 -4.07 -2.94
CA THR A 52 4.67 -4.91 -3.37
C THR A 52 5.01 -6.38 -3.18
N ASN A 53 4.01 -7.26 -3.24
CA ASN A 53 4.18 -8.72 -3.16
C ASN A 53 4.95 -9.17 -1.90
N ARG A 54 4.75 -8.47 -0.77
CA ARG A 54 5.28 -8.85 0.54
C ARG A 54 4.22 -9.61 1.32
N TRP A 55 4.65 -10.45 2.25
CA TRP A 55 3.74 -11.18 3.16
C TRP A 55 2.85 -10.23 3.98
N TRP A 56 3.27 -8.98 4.13
CA TRP A 56 2.58 -7.91 4.85
C TRP A 56 1.91 -6.86 3.95
N SER A 57 1.86 -7.05 2.63
CA SER A 57 1.39 -6.02 1.70
C SER A 57 -0.04 -5.54 1.93
N SER A 58 -0.91 -6.34 2.58
CA SER A 58 -2.28 -5.88 2.91
C SER A 58 -2.29 -4.66 3.83
N LEU A 59 -1.24 -4.44 4.64
CA LEU A 59 -1.05 -3.23 5.44
C LEU A 59 -0.95 -1.95 4.59
N LEU A 60 -0.51 -2.06 3.34
CA LEU A 60 -0.38 -0.91 2.43
C LEU A 60 -1.66 -0.63 1.64
N TRP A 61 -2.47 -1.67 1.39
CA TRP A 61 -3.61 -1.59 0.45
C TRP A 61 -4.97 -1.60 1.14
N THR A 62 -4.99 -1.71 2.47
CA THR A 62 -6.20 -1.63 3.30
C THR A 62 -5.99 -0.59 4.41
N ALA A 63 -7.07 -0.20 5.10
CA ALA A 63 -6.94 0.70 6.25
C ALA A 63 -6.20 0.02 7.41
N PHE A 64 -6.32 -1.31 7.56
CA PHE A 64 -5.63 -2.09 8.59
C PHE A 64 -4.84 -3.22 7.93
N SER A 65 -5.22 -4.48 8.14
CA SER A 65 -4.65 -5.59 7.38
C SER A 65 -5.63 -6.74 7.19
N GLU A 66 -5.39 -7.52 6.15
CA GLU A 66 -5.79 -8.93 6.11
C GLU A 66 -4.94 -9.74 7.10
N THR A 67 -5.17 -11.05 7.21
CA THR A 67 -4.31 -11.92 8.01
C THR A 67 -2.87 -11.89 7.50
N LEU A 68 -1.92 -11.68 8.41
CA LEU A 68 -0.49 -11.65 8.16
C LEU A 68 0.17 -12.88 8.78
N TYR A 69 0.77 -13.75 7.96
CA TYR A 69 1.44 -14.96 8.44
C TYR A 69 2.94 -14.71 8.66
N ALA A 70 3.29 -14.16 9.82
CA ALA A 70 4.67 -13.97 10.26
C ALA A 70 5.09 -15.12 11.19
N GLY A 71 5.35 -16.28 10.57
CA GLY A 71 5.65 -17.52 11.27
C GLY A 71 6.65 -17.33 12.43
N PRO A 72 6.35 -17.88 13.63
CA PRO A 72 5.33 -18.90 13.91
C PRO A 72 3.91 -18.37 14.17
N LEU A 73 3.71 -17.06 14.24
CA LEU A 73 2.41 -16.46 14.58
C LEU A 73 1.69 -15.93 13.34
N SER A 74 0.39 -15.71 13.49
CA SER A 74 -0.38 -14.88 12.57
C SER A 74 -0.88 -13.63 13.27
N PHE A 75 -1.00 -12.54 12.53
CA PHE A 75 -1.38 -11.23 13.03
C PHE A 75 -2.51 -10.64 12.18
N GLN A 76 -3.30 -9.75 12.76
CA GLN A 76 -4.24 -8.91 12.04
C GLN A 76 -4.31 -7.54 12.70
N ALA A 77 -3.98 -6.49 11.95
CA ALA A 77 -4.24 -5.14 12.39
C ALA A 77 -5.74 -4.85 12.31
N ARG A 78 -6.28 -4.22 13.35
CA ARG A 78 -7.70 -3.90 13.51
C ARG A 78 -7.90 -2.52 14.13
N PRO A 79 -9.10 -1.94 14.07
CA PRO A 79 -9.40 -0.66 14.71
C PRO A 79 -9.09 -0.62 16.22
N ASP A 80 -9.27 -1.74 16.90
CA ASP A 80 -9.09 -1.91 18.35
C ASP A 80 -7.68 -2.37 18.75
N GLY A 81 -6.79 -2.64 17.80
CA GLY A 81 -5.39 -2.97 18.07
C GLY A 81 -4.79 -4.02 17.14
N LEU A 82 -3.85 -4.79 17.69
CA LEU A 82 -3.18 -5.89 17.01
C LEU A 82 -3.66 -7.22 17.58
N ALA A 83 -4.48 -7.93 16.81
CA ALA A 83 -4.87 -9.30 17.09
C ALA A 83 -3.79 -10.26 16.60
N PHE A 84 -3.49 -11.32 17.36
CA PHE A 84 -2.57 -12.37 16.95
C PHE A 84 -2.81 -13.69 17.69
N GLY A 85 -2.27 -14.75 17.12
CA GLY A 85 -2.33 -16.08 17.73
C GLY A 85 -1.48 -17.08 16.97
N TYR A 86 -1.56 -18.33 17.41
CA TYR A 86 -0.83 -19.44 16.79
C TYR A 86 -1.76 -20.23 15.85
N PRO A 87 -1.58 -20.15 14.52
CA PRO A 87 -2.37 -20.93 13.58
C PRO A 87 -2.21 -22.43 13.81
N ARG A 88 -3.33 -23.16 13.81
CA ARG A 88 -3.35 -24.62 13.97
C ARG A 88 -3.66 -25.29 12.65
N LEU A 89 -2.92 -26.35 12.32
CA LEU A 89 -3.18 -27.16 11.14
C LEU A 89 -4.54 -27.85 11.26
N MET A 90 -5.43 -27.56 10.32
CA MET A 90 -6.68 -28.24 10.10
C MET A 90 -6.54 -29.08 8.82
N VAL A 91 -7.01 -30.32 8.85
CA VAL A 91 -6.94 -31.26 7.72
C VAL A 91 -8.28 -31.95 7.60
N ASP A 92 -8.81 -32.00 6.38
CA ASP A 92 -10.03 -32.69 6.01
C ASP A 92 -9.88 -33.36 4.63
N GLU A 93 -11.00 -33.80 4.03
CA GLU A 93 -11.00 -34.43 2.70
C GLU A 93 -10.70 -33.45 1.55
N GLU A 94 -10.85 -32.15 1.78
CA GLU A 94 -10.69 -31.08 0.79
C GLU A 94 -9.25 -30.53 0.78
N GLY A 95 -8.54 -30.62 1.91
CA GLY A 95 -7.12 -30.32 1.99
C GLY A 95 -6.65 -30.00 3.41
N PHE A 96 -5.75 -29.02 3.50
CA PHE A 96 -5.29 -28.51 4.78
C PHE A 96 -5.28 -26.98 4.80
N ALA A 97 -5.55 -26.41 5.97
CA ALA A 97 -5.50 -24.97 6.21
C ALA A 97 -4.89 -24.67 7.58
N MET A 98 -4.31 -23.48 7.70
CA MET A 98 -3.87 -22.92 8.99
C MET A 98 -4.52 -21.55 9.15
N PRO A 99 -5.84 -21.49 9.46
CA PRO A 99 -6.56 -20.22 9.49
C PRO A 99 -6.04 -19.30 10.60
N PHE A 100 -6.36 -18.01 10.49
CA PHE A 100 -6.15 -17.06 11.57
C PHE A 100 -6.93 -17.48 12.81
N ILE A 101 -6.25 -17.46 13.95
CA ILE A 101 -6.84 -17.68 15.27
C ILE A 101 -6.42 -16.48 16.11
N ASP A 102 -7.41 -15.78 16.64
CA ASP A 102 -7.20 -14.64 17.54
C ASP A 102 -7.12 -15.16 18.97
N ASP A 103 -5.90 -15.36 19.47
CA ASP A 103 -5.67 -15.78 20.85
C ASP A 103 -5.51 -14.57 21.78
N ILE A 104 -4.88 -13.49 21.29
CA ILE A 104 -4.55 -12.27 22.03
C ILE A 104 -4.79 -11.05 21.14
N THR A 105 -5.50 -10.05 21.64
CA THR A 105 -5.54 -8.71 21.06
C THR A 105 -4.86 -7.71 21.98
N VAL A 106 -3.84 -7.02 21.47
CA VAL A 106 -3.15 -5.92 22.16
C VAL A 106 -3.69 -4.60 21.64
N GLY A 107 -4.37 -3.86 22.51
CA GLY A 107 -5.03 -2.59 22.19
C GLY A 107 -4.86 -1.55 23.29
N LEU A 108 -5.44 -0.38 23.05
CA LEU A 108 -5.53 0.70 24.01
C LEU A 108 -6.99 0.94 24.37
N GLU A 109 -7.29 1.06 25.66
CA GLU A 109 -8.65 1.41 26.10
C GLU A 109 -9.03 2.81 25.60
N HIS A 110 -10.29 2.96 25.18
CA HIS A 110 -10.87 4.21 24.67
C HIS A 110 -10.15 4.80 23.44
N PHE A 111 -9.42 3.98 22.69
CA PHE A 111 -8.80 4.35 21.43
C PHE A 111 -9.37 3.48 20.31
N ALA A 112 -9.92 4.12 19.29
CA ALA A 112 -10.32 3.46 18.04
C ALA A 112 -9.54 4.11 16.91
N ALA A 113 -8.64 3.35 16.29
CA ALA A 113 -7.88 3.82 15.15
C ALA A 113 -8.76 3.83 13.89
N GLU A 114 -8.46 4.72 12.95
CA GLU A 114 -9.07 4.72 11.62
C GLU A 114 -8.23 3.95 10.61
N ALA A 115 -6.91 3.87 10.86
CA ALA A 115 -5.99 3.10 10.05
C ALA A 115 -4.76 2.64 10.85
N ALA A 116 -4.14 1.56 10.38
CA ALA A 116 -2.77 1.19 10.70
C ALA A 116 -1.87 1.53 9.50
N ARG A 117 -1.01 2.54 9.64
CA ARG A 117 -0.08 2.99 8.59
C ARG A 117 1.25 2.27 8.68
N VAL A 118 1.81 1.83 7.57
CA VAL A 118 3.20 1.33 7.51
C VAL A 118 4.18 2.49 7.65
N THR A 119 5.00 2.47 8.70
CA THR A 119 5.98 3.53 8.99
C THR A 119 7.42 3.14 8.65
N ARG A 120 7.73 1.84 8.69
CA ARG A 120 9.05 1.31 8.37
C ARG A 120 8.92 -0.14 7.92
N PHE A 121 9.88 -0.59 7.14
CA PHE A 121 10.05 -2.00 6.80
C PHE A 121 11.52 -2.29 6.47
N ASP A 122 11.89 -3.56 6.50
CA ASP A 122 13.13 -4.09 5.94
C ASP A 122 12.84 -5.35 5.09
N ASP A 123 13.83 -6.22 4.95
CA ASP A 123 13.71 -7.45 4.17
C ASP A 123 12.68 -8.43 4.76
N TRP A 124 12.51 -8.44 6.08
CA TRP A 124 11.65 -9.41 6.79
C TRP A 124 10.76 -8.81 7.89
N THR A 125 10.91 -7.53 8.24
CA THR A 125 10.09 -6.84 9.24
C THR A 125 9.28 -5.70 8.64
N VAL A 126 8.18 -5.37 9.32
CA VAL A 126 7.33 -4.22 9.06
C VAL A 126 6.93 -3.58 10.39
N THR A 127 6.83 -2.26 10.42
CA THR A 127 6.32 -1.49 11.55
C THR A 127 5.05 -0.79 11.11
N ALA A 128 3.94 -1.09 11.79
CA ALA A 128 2.66 -0.42 11.62
C ALA A 128 2.39 0.50 12.82
N ARG A 129 1.78 1.65 12.56
CA ARG A 129 1.33 2.61 13.57
C ARG A 129 -0.17 2.80 13.44
N TRP A 130 -0.89 2.61 14.53
CA TRP A 130 -2.32 2.91 14.61
C TRP A 130 -2.49 4.41 14.81
N GLU A 131 -3.32 5.03 13.97
CA GLU A 131 -3.57 6.46 13.96
C GLU A 131 -5.07 6.72 14.12
N ALA A 132 -5.42 7.68 14.98
CA ALA A 132 -6.75 8.27 15.03
C ALA A 132 -6.92 9.25 13.86
N ALA A 133 -8.15 9.74 13.66
CA ALA A 133 -8.40 10.87 12.77
C ALA A 133 -7.43 12.02 13.08
N GLU A 134 -6.81 12.60 12.05
CA GLU A 134 -6.21 13.92 12.22
C GLU A 134 -7.37 14.91 12.39
N ASP A 135 -7.38 15.68 13.49
CA ASP A 135 -8.28 16.83 13.61
C ASP A 135 -7.92 17.82 12.47
N GLU A 136 -8.80 17.96 11.47
CA GLU A 136 -8.70 19.00 10.42
C GLU A 136 -8.78 20.42 10.99
#